data_AF-A0A8C8Z4P7-F1
#
_entry.id   AF-A0A8C8Z4P7-F1
#
_cell.length_a   1.000
_cell.length_b   1.000
_cell.length_c   1.000
_cell.angle_alpha   90.00
_cell.angle_beta   90.00
_cell.angle_gamma   90.00
#
_symmetry.space_group_name_H-M   'P 1'
#
loop_
_entity.id
_entity.type
_entity.pdbx_description
1 polymer ?
#
loop_
_entity_poly.entity_id
_entity_poly.type
_entity_poly.pdbx_seq_one_letter_code
_entity_poly.pdbx_strand_id
1 'polypeptide(L)'
;MEKYPDTVHLLEGASSHYMGIRSASRPGFELLIIWKIKIDEEGKVSPKLDLLTKVPRRALELDKNRVIETAPLSFRTLLGVLGIEAALESLIKLFCTEENN
;
A
#
# COMPACT_ATOMS: atom_id res chain seq x y z
N MET A 1 -13.50 5.73 -16.05
CA MET A 1 -13.84 6.25 -14.72
C MET A 1 -12.94 5.57 -13.71
N GLU A 2 -12.30 6.34 -12.84
CA GLU A 2 -11.48 5.79 -11.75
C GLU A 2 -12.39 5.26 -10.64
N LYS A 3 -12.10 4.04 -10.14
CA LYS A 3 -12.95 3.36 -9.15
C LYS A 3 -12.88 3.99 -7.75
N TYR A 4 -11.74 4.62 -7.41
CA TYR A 4 -11.44 5.16 -6.08
C TYR A 4 -10.64 6.48 -6.13
N PRO A 5 -11.16 7.55 -6.74
CA PRO A 5 -10.40 8.78 -6.99
C PRO A 5 -9.95 9.50 -5.72
N ASP A 6 -10.68 9.36 -4.62
CA ASP A 6 -10.34 10.02 -3.35
C ASP A 6 -9.32 9.23 -2.52
N THR A 7 -9.23 7.92 -2.74
CA THR A 7 -8.42 7.01 -1.93
C THR A 7 -7.11 6.63 -2.62
N VAL A 8 -7.14 6.42 -3.95
CA VAL A 8 -6.01 5.95 -4.74
C VAL A 8 -5.40 7.10 -5.53
N HIS A 9 -4.10 7.31 -5.38
CA HIS A 9 -3.37 8.41 -6.00
C HIS A 9 -2.13 7.90 -6.72
N LEU A 10 -2.00 8.27 -8.00
CA LEU A 10 -0.84 8.00 -8.83
C LEU A 10 -0.10 9.33 -9.08
N LEU A 11 0.97 9.60 -8.35
CA LEU A 11 1.64 10.91 -8.40
C LEU A 11 2.18 11.28 -9.80
N GLU A 12 2.53 10.27 -10.62
CA GLU A 12 2.99 10.45 -12.01
C GLU A 12 2.00 9.86 -13.04
N GLY A 13 0.74 9.69 -12.64
CA GLY A 13 -0.29 9.06 -13.47
C GLY A 13 0.06 7.61 -13.85
N ALA A 14 -0.29 7.20 -15.07
CA ALA A 14 -0.12 5.82 -15.54
C ALA A 14 1.35 5.35 -15.58
N SER A 15 2.32 6.28 -15.61
CA SER A 15 3.76 5.99 -15.67
C SER A 15 4.42 5.89 -14.30
N SER A 16 3.66 6.04 -13.21
CA SER A 16 4.23 6.03 -11.87
C SER A 16 4.91 4.70 -11.55
N HIS A 17 5.80 4.71 -10.55
CA HIS A 17 6.42 3.49 -10.02
C HIS A 17 5.80 3.04 -8.69
N TYR A 18 4.82 3.80 -8.21
CA TYR A 18 4.13 3.56 -6.97
C TYR A 18 2.71 4.10 -6.98
N MET A 19 1.88 3.54 -6.11
CA MET A 19 0.50 3.93 -5.88
C MET A 19 0.33 4.29 -4.41
N GLY A 20 -0.19 5.48 -4.13
CA GLY A 20 -0.57 5.89 -2.79
C GLY A 20 -2.01 5.51 -2.48
N ILE A 21 -2.23 4.88 -1.33
CA ILE A 21 -3.55 4.70 -0.70
C ILE A 21 -3.59 5.61 0.51
N ARG A 22 -4.51 6.57 0.52
CA ARG A 22 -4.71 7.52 1.61
C ARG A 22 -6.19 7.65 1.93
N SER A 23 -6.50 7.90 3.20
CA SER A 23 -7.88 8.11 3.63
C SER A 23 -8.10 9.59 3.91
N ALA A 24 -9.20 10.14 3.40
CA ALA A 24 -9.57 11.53 3.65
C ALA A 24 -9.85 11.78 5.15
N SER A 25 -10.35 10.77 5.87
CA SER A 25 -10.66 10.87 7.30
C SER A 25 -9.42 10.78 8.20
N ARG A 26 -8.29 10.27 7.69
CA ARG A 26 -7.06 10.07 8.47
C ARG A 26 -5.85 10.73 7.77
N PRO A 27 -5.81 12.07 7.72
CA PRO A 27 -4.72 12.78 7.07
C PRO A 27 -3.38 12.47 7.70
N GLY A 28 -2.36 12.24 6.86
CA GLY A 28 -0.99 11.93 7.27
C GLY A 28 -0.68 10.44 7.45
N PHE A 29 -1.68 9.55 7.36
CA PHE A 29 -1.47 8.11 7.24
C PHE A 29 -1.63 7.68 5.77
N GLU A 30 -0.56 7.16 5.18
CA GLU A 30 -0.54 6.75 3.77
C GLU A 30 0.18 5.41 3.60
N LEU A 31 -0.33 4.57 2.71
CA LEU A 31 0.34 3.37 2.23
C LEU A 31 0.84 3.61 0.82
N LEU A 32 2.14 3.52 0.61
CA LEU A 32 2.76 3.58 -0.71
C LEU A 32 3.09 2.18 -1.17
N ILE A 33 2.38 1.71 -2.18
CA ILE A 33 2.65 0.44 -2.84
C ILE A 33 3.61 0.71 -3.98
N ILE A 34 4.78 0.07 -3.94
CA ILE A 34 5.85 0.30 -4.91
C ILE A 34 6.00 -0.96 -5.75
N TRP A 35 6.05 -0.84 -7.08
CA TRP A 35 6.42 -1.95 -7.96
C TRP A 35 7.87 -1.85 -8.38
N LYS A 36 8.60 -2.94 -8.18
CA LYS A 36 9.99 -3.11 -8.61
C LYS A 36 10.06 -4.24 -9.61
N ILE A 37 10.62 -3.97 -10.77
CA ILE A 37 10.97 -5.01 -11.73
C ILE A 37 12.29 -5.61 -11.28
N LYS A 38 12.30 -6.92 -11.00
CA LYS A 38 13.53 -7.66 -10.73
C LYS A 38 13.84 -8.56 -11.90
N ILE A 39 15.10 -8.55 -12.32
CA ILE A 39 15.65 -9.47 -13.30
C ILE A 39 16.62 -10.36 -12.53
N ASP A 40 16.44 -11.67 -12.58
CA ASP A 40 17.38 -12.63 -11.99
C ASP A 40 18.56 -12.92 -12.92
N GLU A 41 19.48 -13.77 -12.46
CA GLU A 41 20.72 -14.11 -13.19
C GLU A 41 20.43 -14.84 -14.50
N GLU A 42 19.29 -15.53 -14.59
CA GLU A 42 18.79 -16.20 -15.80
C GLU A 42 18.06 -15.24 -16.75
N GLY A 43 17.94 -13.96 -16.40
CA GLY A 43 17.24 -12.95 -17.21
C GLY A 43 15.72 -13.00 -17.05
N LYS A 44 15.17 -13.78 -16.11
CA LYS A 44 13.74 -13.83 -15.85
C LYS A 44 13.31 -12.57 -15.11
N VAL A 45 12.31 -11.92 -15.70
CA VAL A 45 11.70 -10.71 -15.18
C VAL A 45 10.55 -11.07 -14.24
N SER A 46 10.59 -10.58 -13.00
CA SER A 46 9.52 -10.73 -12.02
C SER A 46 9.12 -9.37 -11.44
N PRO A 47 7.83 -8.99 -11.50
CA PRO A 47 7.35 -7.83 -10.77
C PRO A 47 7.27 -8.17 -9.29
N LYS A 48 7.83 -7.30 -8.44
CA LYS A 48 7.67 -7.38 -6.98
C LYS A 48 6.96 -6.13 -6.49
N LEU A 49 5.83 -6.33 -5.82
CA LEU A 49 5.19 -5.29 -5.06
C LEU A 49 5.76 -5.27 -3.65
N ASP A 50 5.97 -4.07 -3.13
CA ASP A 50 6.35 -3.84 -1.74
C ASP A 50 5.52 -2.69 -1.17
N LEU A 51 5.52 -2.55 0.15
CA LEU A 51 4.75 -1.54 0.84
C LEU A 51 5.66 -0.66 1.68
N LEU A 52 5.45 0.65 1.62
CA LEU A 52 6.00 1.63 2.52
C LEU A 52 4.87 2.36 3.25
N THR A 53 4.93 2.35 4.58
CA THR A 53 3.97 3.04 5.45
C THR A 53 4.50 4.43 5.78
N LYS A 54 3.73 5.47 5.47
CA LYS A 54 3.98 6.84 5.94
C LYS A 54 3.01 7.11 7.08
N VAL A 55 3.56 7.40 8.25
CA VAL A 55 2.80 7.63 9.47
C VAL A 55 3.27 8.90 10.18
N PRO A 56 2.39 9.63 10.87
CA PRO A 56 2.81 10.76 11.70
C PRO A 56 3.71 10.28 12.83
N ARG A 57 4.75 11.07 13.17
CA ARG A 57 5.72 10.71 14.23
C ARG A 57 5.08 10.34 15.56
N ARG A 58 4.03 11.07 15.97
CA ARG A 58 3.28 10.77 17.21
C ARG A 58 2.61 9.39 17.17
N ALA A 59 2.11 8.95 16.01
CA ALA A 59 1.52 7.63 15.87
C ALA A 59 2.59 6.53 15.92
N LEU A 60 3.79 6.81 15.39
CA LEU A 60 4.93 5.90 15.49
C LEU A 60 5.38 5.69 16.95
N GLU A 61 5.38 6.75 17.77
CA GLU A 61 5.68 6.66 19.20
C GLU A 61 4.68 5.80 19.98
N LEU A 62 3.46 5.61 19.45
CA LEU A 62 2.41 4.78 20.02
C LEU A 62 2.42 3.33 19.50
N ASP A 63 3.22 3.00 18.48
CA ASP A 63 3.29 1.69 17.85
C ASP A 63 4.12 0.68 18.69
N LYS A 64 3.59 0.30 19.85
CA LYS A 64 4.25 -0.64 20.77
C LYS A 64 4.48 -2.03 20.16
N ASN A 65 3.68 -2.40 19.16
CA ASN A 65 3.70 -3.71 18.53
C ASN A 65 4.53 -3.74 17.24
N ARG A 66 5.18 -2.63 16.87
CA ARG A 66 5.98 -2.51 15.64
C ARG A 66 5.18 -2.90 14.39
N VAL A 67 3.89 -2.57 14.38
CA VAL A 67 2.98 -2.80 13.24
C VAL A 67 3.49 -2.09 11.99
N ILE A 68 4.01 -0.87 12.15
CA ILE A 68 4.51 -0.06 11.03
C ILE A 68 5.74 -0.71 10.40
N GLU A 69 6.66 -1.22 11.22
CA GLU A 69 7.87 -1.89 10.72
C GLU A 69 7.55 -3.24 10.07
N THR A 70 6.58 -3.98 10.61
CA THR A 70 6.20 -5.31 10.11
C THR A 70 5.23 -5.26 8.93
N ALA A 71 4.57 -4.12 8.68
CA ALA A 71 3.60 -3.94 7.61
C ALA A 71 4.09 -4.40 6.21
N PRO A 72 5.34 -4.13 5.77
CA PRO A 72 5.82 -4.61 4.48
C PRO A 72 5.84 -6.15 4.39
N LEU A 73 6.22 -6.83 5.48
CA LEU A 73 6.21 -8.29 5.53
C LEU A 73 4.78 -8.86 5.51
N SER A 74 3.90 -8.27 6.31
CA SER A 74 2.48 -8.64 6.34
C SER A 74 1.82 -8.45 4.98
N PHE A 75 2.14 -7.36 4.29
CA PHE A 75 1.66 -7.11 2.92
C PHE A 75 2.13 -8.17 1.93
N ARG A 76 3.41 -8.54 1.93
CA ARG A 76 3.92 -9.61 1.05
C ARG A 76 3.27 -10.96 1.34
N THR A 77 2.97 -11.24 2.61
CA THR A 77 2.22 -12.43 3.00
C THR A 77 0.80 -12.37 2.44
N LEU A 78 0.13 -11.22 2.57
CA LEU A 78 -1.22 -11.01 2.02
C LEU A 78 -1.26 -11.20 0.50
N LEU A 79 -0.26 -10.69 -0.23
CA LEU A 79 -0.11 -10.90 -1.67
C LEU A 79 0.01 -12.39 -2.03
N GLY A 80 0.75 -13.16 -1.24
CA GLY A 80 0.90 -14.60 -1.44
C GLY A 80 -0.39 -15.39 -1.18
N VAL A 81 -1.21 -14.94 -0.23
CA VAL A 81 -2.46 -15.61 0.15
C VAL A 81 -3.62 -15.24 -0.78
N LEU A 82 -3.79 -13.95 -1.10
CA LEU A 82 -4.95 -13.45 -1.84
C LEU A 82 -4.67 -13.23 -3.34
N GLY A 83 -3.41 -13.17 -3.74
CA GLY A 83 -3.02 -12.61 -5.03
C GLY A 83 -3.06 -11.08 -5.04
N ILE A 84 -2.52 -10.49 -6.10
CA ILE A 84 -2.27 -9.04 -6.19
C ILE A 84 -3.57 -8.24 -6.15
N GLU A 85 -4.52 -8.54 -7.04
CA GLU A 85 -5.76 -7.76 -7.20
C GLU A 85 -6.59 -7.74 -5.91
N ALA A 86 -6.85 -8.91 -5.32
CA ALA A 86 -7.66 -9.03 -4.12
C ALA A 86 -6.98 -8.41 -2.88
N ALA A 87 -5.65 -8.51 -2.75
CA ALA A 87 -4.92 -7.85 -1.67
C ALA A 87 -5.01 -6.33 -1.77
N LEU A 88 -4.82 -5.77 -2.98
CA LEU A 88 -4.93 -4.34 -3.22
C LEU A 88 -6.34 -3.83 -2.97
N GLU A 89 -7.35 -4.50 -3.52
CA GLU A 89 -8.75 -4.17 -3.30
C GLU A 89 -9.11 -4.18 -1.80
N SER A 90 -8.58 -5.13 -1.03
CA SER A 90 -8.81 -5.22 0.42
C SER A 90 -8.21 -4.03 1.17
N LEU A 91 -6.99 -3.62 0.81
CA LEU A 91 -6.35 -2.43 1.40
C LEU A 91 -7.09 -1.14 1.04
N ILE A 92 -7.50 -0.99 -0.23
CA ILE A 92 -8.24 0.20 -0.68
C ILE A 92 -9.56 0.31 0.10
N LYS A 93 -10.31 -0.79 0.21
CA LYS A 93 -11.57 -0.83 0.98
C LYS A 93 -11.38 -0.41 2.45
N LEU A 94 -10.30 -0.85 3.09
CA LEU A 94 -9.98 -0.46 4.47
C LEU A 94 -9.77 1.05 4.64
N PHE A 95 -9.34 1.74 3.59
CA PHE A 95 -9.13 3.18 3.59
C PHE A 95 -10.33 3.97 3.07
N CYS A 96 -11.20 3.32 2.30
CA CYS A 96 -12.48 3.88 1.86
C CYS A 96 -13.57 3.83 2.94
N THR A 97 -13.45 3.02 3.99
CA THR A 97 -14.45 3.00 5.06
C THR A 97 -14.49 4.35 5.77
N GLU A 98 -15.49 5.16 5.41
CA GLU A 98 -16.10 6.18 6.27
C GLU A 98 -16.37 5.52 7.63
N GLU A 99 -15.94 6.16 8.71
CA GLU A 99 -16.36 5.77 10.06
C GLU A 99 -17.88 5.99 10.14
N ASN A 100 -18.67 4.94 9.90
CA ASN A 100 -20.04 4.90 10.42
C ASN A 100 -19.92 4.66 11.92
N ASN A 101 -19.84 5.78 12.66
CA ASN A 101 -20.11 6.01 14.09
C ASN A 101 -19.66 4.95 15.11
#